data_AF-A0A378VMP5-F1
#
_entry.id   AF-A0A378VMP5-F1
#
_cell.length_a   1.000
_cell.length_b   1.000
_cell.length_c   1.000
_cell.angle_alpha   90.00
_cell.angle_beta   90.00
_cell.angle_gamma   90.00
#
_symmetry.space_group_name_H-M   'P 1'
#
loop_
_entity.id
_entity.type
_entity.pdbx_description
1 polymer ?
#
loop_
_entity_poly.entity_id
_entity_poly.type
_entity_poly.pdbx_seq_one_letter_code
_entity_poly.pdbx_strand_id
1 'polypeptide(L)'
;MEEPNEQRVAVSRKRLRAVIVRLNPRIVTRGLGTENRRADRGSSDMHCDWYSATISDSFHNILGYCRNNLGGELRFGSRGRYGYQKSCFLDDENGNPNVSILWGGNGGANPNASASGLKAADFRNLVRDVWAEQHAVTRIDIAEDFCEAGLFDEFSARLVSIAKKNHRLKTSTVGDWLSDDAKFGRTLYLGSTKFKQVGNNLKLYACRHTTATTKSNAV
;
A
#
# COMPACT_ATOMS: atom_id res chain seq x y z
N MET A 1 14.70 41.51 -39.14
CA MET A 1 14.83 41.91 -37.73
C MET A 1 13.71 41.20 -36.99
N GLU A 2 13.90 39.91 -36.75
CA GLU A 2 14.51 39.28 -35.56
C GLU A 2 13.50 39.07 -34.43
N GLU A 3 13.49 37.83 -33.96
CA GLU A 3 12.48 37.10 -33.19
C GLU A 3 12.39 37.46 -31.68
N PRO A 4 11.34 36.99 -30.97
CA PRO A 4 11.10 37.30 -29.57
C PRO A 4 12.01 36.49 -28.62
N ASN A 5 12.53 37.14 -27.57
CA ASN A 5 13.38 36.50 -26.56
C ASN A 5 12.54 35.80 -25.47
N GLU A 6 12.58 34.46 -25.48
CA GLU A 6 12.18 33.58 -24.38
C GLU A 6 13.00 33.84 -23.10
N GLN A 7 12.34 33.90 -21.94
CA GLN A 7 12.93 33.31 -20.72
C GLN A 7 11.91 32.45 -19.98
N ARG A 8 12.10 31.14 -20.16
CA ARG A 8 11.45 30.05 -19.44
C ARG A 8 12.04 29.97 -18.02
N VAL A 9 11.19 29.86 -17.00
CA VAL A 9 11.57 29.18 -15.76
C VAL A 9 10.81 27.86 -15.71
N ALA A 10 11.52 26.79 -16.05
CA ALA A 10 11.04 25.42 -15.99
C ALA A 10 10.81 25.00 -14.53
N VAL A 11 9.55 24.89 -14.11
CA VAL A 11 9.19 24.19 -12.87
C VAL A 11 9.40 22.69 -13.12
N SER A 12 10.53 22.18 -12.64
CA SER A 12 10.86 20.76 -12.64
C SER A 12 9.82 19.97 -11.84
N ARG A 13 8.82 19.43 -12.54
CA ARG A 13 7.89 18.43 -11.99
C ARG A 13 8.70 17.17 -11.73
N LYS A 14 9.16 16.99 -10.49
CA LYS A 14 9.74 15.73 -10.02
C LYS A 14 8.67 14.64 -10.14
N ARG A 15 8.72 13.87 -11.23
CA ARG A 15 7.96 12.63 -11.40
C ARG A 15 8.34 11.67 -10.27
N LEU A 16 7.38 11.31 -9.42
CA LEU A 16 7.51 10.16 -8.53
C LEU A 16 7.75 8.92 -9.39
N ARG A 17 8.97 8.38 -9.32
CA ARG A 17 9.25 7.03 -9.84
C ARG A 17 8.87 6.05 -8.74
N ALA A 18 7.65 5.51 -8.80
CA ALA A 18 7.33 4.30 -8.07
C ALA A 18 8.21 3.18 -8.65
N VAL A 19 9.16 2.69 -7.84
CA VAL A 19 9.94 1.50 -8.21
C VAL A 19 9.10 0.29 -7.85
N ILE A 20 8.32 -0.18 -8.83
CA ILE A 20 7.69 -1.50 -8.77
C ILE A 20 8.80 -2.50 -9.09
N VAL A 21 9.32 -3.19 -8.08
CA VAL A 21 10.24 -4.32 -8.29
C VAL A 21 9.42 -5.50 -8.78
N ARG A 22 9.26 -5.60 -10.10
CA ARG A 22 8.75 -6.80 -10.76
C ARG A 22 9.87 -7.84 -10.72
N LEU A 23 9.86 -8.75 -9.76
CA LEU A 23 10.71 -9.93 -9.82
C LEU A 23 10.23 -10.77 -11.00
N ASN A 24 11.04 -10.82 -12.07
CA ASN A 24 10.73 -11.54 -13.28
C ASN A 24 10.87 -13.05 -12.98
N PRO A 25 9.81 -13.88 -13.05
CA PRO A 25 9.88 -15.30 -12.68
C PRO A 25 10.67 -16.16 -13.71
N ARG A 26 11.31 -15.56 -14.71
CA ARG A 26 12.01 -16.25 -15.80
C ARG A 26 13.42 -16.76 -15.46
N ILE A 27 13.88 -16.68 -14.21
CA ILE A 27 15.14 -17.32 -13.79
C ILE A 27 14.83 -18.55 -12.92
N VAL A 28 13.92 -19.40 -13.39
CA VAL A 28 13.75 -20.75 -12.86
C VAL A 28 13.54 -21.65 -14.06
N THR A 29 14.63 -22.14 -14.64
CA THR A 29 14.71 -23.39 -15.43
C THR A 29 16.12 -23.50 -16.03
N ARG A 30 17.08 -23.94 -15.23
CA ARG A 30 18.16 -24.78 -15.75
C ARG A 30 18.54 -25.79 -14.68
N GLY A 31 18.16 -27.04 -14.95
CA GLY A 31 18.50 -28.21 -14.14
C GLY A 31 17.29 -28.81 -13.45
N LEU A 32 16.56 -29.66 -14.19
CA LEU A 32 15.80 -30.85 -13.76
C LEU A 32 14.51 -31.01 -14.58
N GLY A 33 14.48 -32.08 -15.38
CA GLY A 33 13.30 -32.87 -15.75
C GLY A 33 12.12 -32.13 -16.39
N THR A 34 11.96 -32.31 -17.69
CA THR A 34 10.72 -32.09 -18.43
C THR A 34 9.64 -33.06 -17.95
N GLU A 35 8.86 -32.71 -16.94
CA GLU A 35 7.55 -33.33 -16.73
C GLU A 35 6.50 -32.31 -16.32
N ASN A 36 5.35 -32.42 -17.00
CA ASN A 36 4.14 -31.63 -16.86
C ASN A 36 3.66 -31.58 -15.40
N ARG A 37 4.05 -30.55 -14.65
CA ARG A 37 3.34 -30.10 -13.45
C ARG A 37 2.69 -28.75 -13.71
N ARG A 38 1.51 -28.80 -14.34
CA ARG A 38 0.46 -27.79 -14.12
C ARG A 38 -0.20 -28.14 -12.78
N ALA A 39 0.54 -27.96 -11.69
CA ALA A 39 -0.03 -27.91 -10.36
C ALA A 39 -0.34 -26.44 -10.08
N ASP A 40 -1.63 -26.17 -9.88
CA ASP A 40 -2.20 -25.08 -9.08
C ASP A 40 -1.19 -23.99 -8.65
N ARG A 41 -0.90 -23.05 -9.55
CA ARG A 41 -0.30 -21.78 -9.13
C ARG A 41 -1.45 -21.01 -8.52
N GLY A 42 -1.59 -21.09 -7.19
CA GLY A 42 -2.58 -20.30 -6.44
C GLY A 42 -2.60 -18.87 -6.98
N SER A 43 -3.79 -18.37 -7.32
CA SER A 43 -3.97 -17.06 -7.94
C SER A 43 -3.30 -16.00 -7.07
N SER A 44 -2.17 -15.45 -7.53
CA SER A 44 -1.54 -14.34 -6.84
C SER A 44 -2.27 -13.05 -7.24
N ASP A 45 -3.38 -12.79 -6.55
CA ASP A 45 -4.21 -11.64 -6.83
C ASP A 45 -3.54 -10.37 -6.30
N MET A 46 -2.79 -9.71 -7.18
CA MET A 46 -2.25 -8.38 -6.92
C MET A 46 -3.39 -7.38 -6.72
N HIS A 47 -3.46 -6.73 -5.56
CA HIS A 47 -4.51 -5.79 -5.23
C HIS A 47 -3.97 -4.50 -4.61
N CYS A 48 -4.78 -3.44 -4.65
CA CYS A 48 -4.43 -2.17 -4.03
C CYS A 48 -4.75 -2.25 -2.54
N ASP A 49 -3.74 -2.07 -1.69
CA ASP A 49 -3.86 -2.16 -0.23
C ASP A 49 -3.82 -0.77 0.45
N TRP A 50 -3.35 0.24 -0.28
CA TRP A 50 -3.44 1.64 0.14
C TRP A 50 -3.56 2.56 -1.06
N TYR A 51 -4.45 3.55 -0.97
CA TYR A 51 -4.50 4.65 -1.93
C TYR A 51 -4.74 5.97 -1.21
N SER A 52 -3.92 6.97 -1.51
CA SER A 52 -4.05 8.33 -0.98
C SER A 52 -3.82 9.34 -2.09
N ALA A 53 -4.67 10.36 -2.13
CA ALA A 53 -4.59 11.44 -3.10
C ALA A 53 -4.94 12.79 -2.47
N THR A 54 -4.26 13.83 -2.93
CA THR A 54 -4.71 15.21 -2.77
C THR A 54 -5.72 15.52 -3.87
N ILE A 55 -6.91 15.95 -3.49
CA ILE A 55 -8.06 16.12 -4.40
C ILE A 55 -8.41 17.61 -4.42
N SER A 56 -8.41 18.20 -5.62
CA SER A 56 -8.72 19.60 -5.86
C SER A 56 -10.23 19.85 -5.87
N ASP A 57 -10.88 19.54 -4.76
CA ASP A 57 -12.31 19.75 -4.52
C ASP A 57 -12.54 20.14 -3.06
N SER A 58 -13.75 20.61 -2.76
CA SER A 58 -14.15 20.91 -1.40
C SER A 58 -14.22 19.63 -0.55
N PHE A 59 -13.92 19.78 0.74
CA PHE A 59 -14.10 18.71 1.73
C PHE A 59 -15.53 18.12 1.70
N HIS A 60 -16.55 18.98 1.56
CA HIS A 60 -17.95 18.54 1.57
C HIS A 60 -18.29 17.64 0.38
N ASN A 61 -17.77 17.95 -0.81
CA ASN A 61 -17.97 17.12 -2.00
C ASN A 61 -17.25 15.78 -1.85
N ILE A 62 -15.98 15.79 -1.43
CA ILE A 62 -15.18 14.57 -1.25
C ILE A 62 -15.88 13.65 -0.23
N LEU A 63 -16.31 14.20 0.91
CA LEU A 63 -17.05 13.45 1.92
C LEU A 63 -18.35 12.87 1.36
N GLY A 64 -19.14 13.67 0.63
CA GLY A 64 -20.39 13.23 0.02
C GLY A 64 -20.21 12.05 -0.93
N TYR A 65 -19.27 12.16 -1.88
CA TYR A 65 -18.96 11.07 -2.81
C TYR A 65 -18.46 9.82 -2.09
N CYS A 66 -17.54 9.97 -1.13
CA CYS A 66 -17.02 8.82 -0.38
C CYS A 66 -18.13 8.13 0.41
N ARG A 67 -18.98 8.89 1.12
CA ARG A 67 -20.07 8.33 1.91
C ARG A 67 -21.11 7.62 1.04
N ASN A 68 -21.47 8.22 -0.10
CA ASN A 68 -22.49 7.65 -1.00
C ASN A 68 -22.03 6.37 -1.71
N ASN A 69 -20.74 6.24 -2.01
CA ASN A 69 -20.23 5.11 -2.80
C ASN A 69 -19.53 4.04 -1.96
N LEU A 70 -18.92 4.41 -0.83
CA LEU A 70 -18.14 3.49 0.01
C LEU A 70 -18.81 3.18 1.36
N GLY A 71 -19.79 3.99 1.75
CA GLY A 71 -20.51 3.86 3.01
C GLY A 71 -19.69 4.29 4.23
N GLY A 72 -20.20 3.92 5.40
CA GLY A 72 -19.56 4.13 6.69
C GLY A 72 -20.15 5.26 7.53
N GLU A 73 -19.92 5.16 8.83
CA GLU A 73 -20.36 6.13 9.83
C GLU A 73 -19.37 7.29 9.92
N LEU A 74 -19.88 8.52 9.88
CA LEU A 74 -19.02 9.71 9.92
C LEU A 74 -18.54 9.98 11.33
N ARG A 75 -17.22 9.97 11.52
CA ARG A 75 -16.57 10.40 12.76
C ARG A 75 -15.59 11.54 12.49
N PHE A 76 -15.74 12.63 13.23
CA PHE A 76 -14.75 13.71 13.21
C PHE A 76 -13.55 13.36 14.10
N GLY A 77 -12.35 13.62 13.59
CA GLY A 77 -11.13 13.52 14.38
C GLY A 77 -10.97 14.72 15.31
N SER A 78 -10.37 14.50 16.47
CA SER A 78 -10.11 15.57 17.44
C SER A 78 -9.06 16.59 16.95
N ARG A 79 -8.19 16.20 16.02
CA ARG A 79 -7.14 17.06 15.41
C ARG A 79 -6.84 16.64 13.97
N GLY A 80 -6.33 17.56 13.17
CA GLY A 80 -5.71 17.24 11.88
C GLY A 80 -4.32 16.61 12.02
N ARG A 81 -3.72 16.25 10.88
CA ARG A 81 -2.41 15.58 10.77
C ARG A 81 -1.64 16.12 9.57
N TYR A 82 -0.32 15.96 9.55
CA TYR A 82 0.52 16.28 8.38
C TYR A 82 0.39 17.72 7.85
N GLY A 83 0.15 18.70 8.74
CA GLY A 83 -0.04 20.11 8.37
C GLY A 83 -1.47 20.45 7.93
N TYR A 84 -2.40 19.51 8.00
CA TYR A 84 -3.84 19.77 7.93
C TYR A 84 -4.40 20.08 9.31
N GLN A 85 -5.34 21.01 9.39
CA GLN A 85 -5.96 21.44 10.65
C GLN A 85 -7.04 20.47 11.13
N LYS A 86 -7.77 19.84 10.20
CA LYS A 86 -8.96 19.03 10.51
C LYS A 86 -8.88 17.64 9.88
N SER A 87 -9.57 16.69 10.48
CA SER A 87 -9.70 15.33 9.96
C SER A 87 -11.09 14.74 10.23
N CYS A 88 -11.51 13.80 9.38
CA CYS A 88 -12.67 12.95 9.61
C CYS A 88 -12.43 11.56 8.99
N PHE A 89 -13.30 10.64 9.39
CA PHE A 89 -13.27 9.24 9.01
C PHE A 89 -14.66 8.78 8.62
N LEU A 90 -14.73 7.88 7.65
CA LEU A 90 -15.90 7.03 7.41
C LEU A 90 -15.54 5.66 7.95
N ASP A 91 -16.07 5.30 9.11
CA ASP A 91 -15.77 4.04 9.78
C ASP A 91 -16.70 2.92 9.30
N ASP A 92 -16.20 1.69 9.23
CA ASP A 92 -17.02 0.50 9.06
C ASP A 92 -17.84 0.18 10.32
N GLU A 93 -18.65 -0.88 10.25
CA GLU A 93 -19.45 -1.38 11.37
C GLU A 93 -18.62 -1.79 12.60
N ASN A 94 -17.32 -2.04 12.43
CA ASN A 94 -16.38 -2.41 13.48
C ASN A 94 -15.60 -1.20 14.04
N GLY A 95 -15.88 0.01 13.56
CA GLY A 95 -15.18 1.24 13.95
C GLY A 95 -13.81 1.43 13.28
N ASN A 96 -13.48 0.65 12.26
CA ASN A 96 -12.24 0.82 11.49
C ASN A 96 -12.43 1.87 10.39
N PRO A 97 -11.48 2.79 10.19
CA PRO A 97 -11.63 3.84 9.19
C PRO A 97 -11.46 3.28 7.77
N ASN A 98 -12.56 3.22 7.01
CA ASN A 98 -12.55 2.87 5.59
C ASN A 98 -11.93 3.99 4.75
N VAL A 99 -12.28 5.24 5.08
CA VAL A 99 -11.77 6.43 4.41
C VAL A 99 -11.36 7.45 5.47
N SER A 100 -10.21 8.07 5.29
CA SER A 100 -9.75 9.23 6.08
C SER A 100 -9.69 10.45 5.17
N ILE A 101 -10.20 11.59 5.63
CA ILE A 101 -10.13 12.87 4.91
C ILE A 101 -9.48 13.91 5.82
N LEU A 102 -8.49 14.62 5.30
CA LEU A 102 -7.77 15.71 5.94
C LEU A 102 -7.99 17.01 5.15
N TRP A 103 -8.26 18.12 5.84
CA TRP A 103 -8.47 19.42 5.18
C TRP A 103 -8.03 20.60 6.03
N GLY A 104 -8.07 21.79 5.43
CA GLY A 104 -7.51 23.02 6.02
C GLY A 104 -6.00 22.95 6.10
N GLY A 105 -5.35 22.55 5.00
CA GLY A 105 -3.88 22.48 4.93
C GLY A 105 -3.25 23.85 4.81
N ASN A 106 -1.99 23.96 5.21
CA ASN A 106 -1.20 25.20 5.13
C ASN A 106 -1.25 25.83 3.72
N GLY A 107 -1.41 27.16 3.66
CA GLY A 107 -1.43 27.89 2.39
C GLY A 107 -2.63 27.59 1.48
N GLY A 108 -3.74 27.10 2.05
CA GLY A 108 -4.93 26.74 1.26
C GLY A 108 -4.77 25.41 0.51
N ALA A 109 -3.91 24.51 1.01
CA ALA A 109 -3.71 23.21 0.37
C ALA A 109 -5.02 22.42 0.29
N ASN A 110 -5.22 21.84 -0.90
CA ASN A 110 -6.35 20.97 -1.22
C ASN A 110 -6.46 19.79 -0.23
N PRO A 111 -7.67 19.30 0.06
CA PRO A 111 -7.85 18.15 0.94
C PRO A 111 -7.07 16.92 0.49
N ASN A 112 -6.65 16.10 1.45
CA ASN A 112 -6.09 14.78 1.18
C ASN A 112 -7.06 13.72 1.68
N ALA A 113 -7.35 12.73 0.85
CA ALA A 113 -8.18 11.60 1.21
C ALA A 113 -7.43 10.29 0.97
N SER A 114 -7.72 9.28 1.79
CA SER A 114 -7.06 7.98 1.72
C SER A 114 -7.96 6.84 2.20
N ALA A 115 -7.79 5.68 1.60
CA ALA A 115 -8.35 4.41 2.06
C ALA A 115 -7.26 3.32 2.11
N SER A 116 -7.48 2.29 2.92
CA SER A 116 -6.56 1.17 3.15
C SER A 116 -7.29 -0.16 3.18
N GLY A 117 -6.54 -1.26 3.04
CA GLY A 117 -7.08 -2.61 3.06
C GLY A 117 -8.09 -2.82 1.93
N LEU A 118 -9.19 -3.51 2.25
CA LEU A 118 -10.22 -3.92 1.29
C LEU A 118 -10.87 -2.73 0.55
N LYS A 119 -10.93 -1.54 1.17
CA LYS A 119 -11.55 -0.35 0.57
C LYS A 119 -10.61 0.46 -0.32
N ALA A 120 -9.31 0.16 -0.33
CA ALA A 120 -8.34 0.94 -1.09
C ALA A 120 -8.59 0.85 -2.62
N ALA A 121 -8.96 -0.33 -3.12
CA ALA A 121 -9.27 -0.51 -4.54
C ALA A 121 -10.53 0.25 -4.98
N ASP A 122 -11.62 0.16 -4.20
CA ASP A 122 -12.86 0.87 -4.47
C ASP A 122 -12.66 2.38 -4.41
N PHE A 123 -11.94 2.87 -3.39
CA PHE A 123 -11.61 4.28 -3.26
C PHE A 123 -10.73 4.78 -4.41
N ARG A 124 -9.73 4.01 -4.85
CA ARG A 124 -8.92 4.35 -6.03
C ARG A 124 -9.80 4.51 -7.26
N ASN A 125 -10.72 3.58 -7.50
CA ASN A 125 -11.60 3.63 -8.67
C ASN A 125 -12.50 4.86 -8.60
N LEU A 126 -13.18 5.08 -7.46
CA LEU A 126 -13.98 6.28 -7.22
C LEU A 126 -13.18 7.56 -7.48
N VAL A 127 -11.95 7.65 -6.96
CA VAL A 127 -11.13 8.85 -7.13
C VAL A 127 -10.79 9.10 -8.59
N ARG A 128 -10.47 8.05 -9.34
CA ARG A 128 -10.11 8.14 -10.75
C ARG A 128 -11.32 8.39 -11.65
N ASP A 129 -12.49 7.93 -11.25
CA ASP A 129 -13.72 8.13 -12.02
C ASP A 129 -14.30 9.53 -11.81
N VAL A 130 -14.33 10.02 -10.57
CA VAL A 130 -14.93 11.32 -10.22
C VAL A 130 -13.98 12.48 -10.40
N TRP A 131 -12.69 12.31 -10.05
CA TRP A 131 -11.69 13.39 -10.07
C TRP A 131 -10.50 13.04 -10.97
N ALA A 132 -10.73 12.37 -12.11
CA ALA A 132 -9.70 11.90 -13.04
C ALA A 132 -8.57 12.92 -13.27
N GLU A 133 -8.94 14.19 -13.52
CA GLU A 133 -8.02 15.29 -13.83
C GLU A 133 -7.81 16.25 -12.63
N GLN A 134 -8.50 16.04 -11.51
CA GLN A 134 -8.49 16.93 -10.33
C GLN A 134 -7.86 16.28 -9.09
N HIS A 135 -7.10 15.20 -9.24
CA HIS A 135 -6.38 14.59 -8.13
C HIS A 135 -4.88 14.40 -8.42
N ALA A 136 -4.09 14.41 -7.36
CA ALA A 136 -2.69 14.04 -7.38
C ALA A 136 -2.46 12.91 -6.39
N VAL A 137 -2.00 11.75 -6.88
CA VAL A 137 -1.71 10.59 -6.02
C VAL A 137 -0.52 10.90 -5.11
N THR A 138 -0.72 10.77 -3.81
CA THR A 138 0.29 11.02 -2.77
C THR A 138 0.90 9.73 -2.22
N ARG A 139 0.16 8.61 -2.23
CA ARG A 139 0.68 7.27 -1.88
C ARG A 139 -0.16 6.18 -2.54
N ILE A 140 0.50 5.11 -2.98
CA ILE A 140 -0.15 3.88 -3.42
C ILE A 140 0.67 2.68 -2.93
N ASP A 141 -0.01 1.70 -2.34
CA ASP A 141 0.57 0.43 -1.95
C ASP A 141 -0.16 -0.69 -2.71
N ILE A 142 0.61 -1.63 -3.24
CA ILE A 142 0.12 -2.84 -3.91
C ILE A 142 0.55 -4.04 -3.06
N ALA A 143 -0.38 -4.94 -2.80
CA ALA A 143 -0.15 -6.20 -2.11
C ALA A 143 -0.33 -7.37 -3.07
N GLU A 144 0.42 -8.44 -2.83
CA GLU A 144 0.29 -9.73 -3.49
C GLU A 144 0.35 -10.77 -2.39
N ASP A 145 -0.70 -11.58 -2.30
CA ASP A 145 -0.81 -12.62 -1.28
C ASP A 145 -0.27 -13.94 -1.81
N PHE A 146 0.45 -14.64 -0.95
CA PHE A 146 1.00 -15.95 -1.25
C PHE A 146 0.62 -16.93 -0.13
N CYS A 147 0.20 -18.13 -0.51
CA CYS A 147 -0.15 -19.20 0.43
C CYS A 147 0.65 -20.46 0.12
N GLU A 148 1.95 -20.44 0.44
CA GLU A 148 2.85 -21.58 0.25
C GLU A 148 3.77 -21.76 1.47
N ALA A 149 3.98 -23.01 1.88
CA ALA A 149 4.83 -23.35 3.02
C ALA A 149 6.30 -23.00 2.74
N GLY A 150 6.97 -22.37 3.70
CA GLY A 150 8.38 -21.99 3.59
C GLY A 150 8.67 -20.75 2.73
N LEU A 151 7.67 -20.21 2.02
CA LEU A 151 7.88 -19.08 1.10
C LEU A 151 8.36 -17.81 1.81
N PHE A 152 7.85 -17.55 3.01
CA PHE A 152 8.30 -16.41 3.81
C PHE A 152 9.81 -16.49 4.13
N ASP A 153 10.30 -17.67 4.49
CA ASP A 153 11.71 -17.89 4.83
C ASP A 153 12.59 -17.74 3.57
N GLU A 154 12.14 -18.27 2.43
CA GLU A 154 12.82 -18.09 1.15
C GLU A 154 12.91 -16.60 0.76
N PHE A 155 11.78 -15.88 0.79
CA PHE A 155 11.73 -14.48 0.39
C PHE A 155 12.52 -13.59 1.35
N SER A 156 12.37 -13.80 2.65
CA SER A 156 13.12 -13.03 3.65
C SER A 156 14.63 -13.23 3.50
N ALA A 157 15.12 -14.46 3.31
CA ALA A 157 16.53 -14.75 3.06
C ALA A 157 17.07 -14.04 1.81
N ARG A 158 16.30 -14.08 0.70
CA ARG A 158 16.67 -13.39 -0.54
C ARG A 158 16.70 -11.88 -0.38
N LEU A 159 15.69 -11.29 0.27
CA LEU A 159 15.61 -9.84 0.51
C LEU A 159 16.75 -9.35 1.41
N VAL A 160 17.08 -10.10 2.46
CA VAL A 160 18.23 -9.80 3.32
C VAL A 160 19.55 -9.89 2.54
N SER A 161 19.70 -10.89 1.67
CA SER A 161 20.88 -11.01 0.80
C SER A 161 21.03 -9.80 -0.14
N ILE A 162 19.93 -9.33 -0.74
CA ILE A 162 19.90 -8.12 -1.56
C ILE A 162 20.28 -6.89 -0.73
N ALA A 163 19.72 -6.75 0.47
CA ALA A 163 20.02 -5.63 1.36
C ALA A 163 21.50 -5.57 1.75
N LYS A 164 22.10 -6.71 2.12
CA LYS A 164 23.52 -6.79 2.48
C LYS A 164 24.44 -6.39 1.32
N LYS A 165 24.05 -6.71 0.08
CA LYS A 165 24.81 -6.33 -1.13
C LYS A 165 24.59 -4.86 -1.53
N ASN A 166 23.54 -4.21 -1.03
CA ASN A 166 23.18 -2.85 -1.40
C ASN A 166 23.15 -1.92 -0.17
N HIS A 167 24.24 -1.19 0.03
CA HIS A 167 24.43 -0.24 1.15
C HIS A 167 23.40 0.91 1.21
N ARG A 168 22.48 1.00 0.24
CA ARG A 168 21.40 2.00 0.21
C ARG A 168 20.07 1.47 0.77
N LEU A 169 20.04 0.19 1.14
CA LEU A 169 18.87 -0.46 1.72
C LEU A 169 19.06 -0.70 3.22
N LYS A 170 17.98 -0.48 3.98
CA LYS A 170 17.88 -0.77 5.40
C LYS A 170 16.82 -1.85 5.62
N THR A 171 17.14 -2.80 6.47
CA THR A 171 16.18 -3.81 6.97
C THR A 171 15.73 -3.47 8.38
N SER A 172 14.47 -3.78 8.69
CA SER A 172 13.99 -3.84 10.08
C SER A 172 12.97 -4.95 10.23
N THR A 173 12.98 -5.61 11.38
CA THR A 173 12.11 -6.74 11.68
C THR A 173 11.14 -6.41 12.82
N VAL A 174 9.96 -7.00 12.78
CA VAL A 174 8.95 -6.96 13.86
C VAL A 174 8.36 -8.37 14.00
N GLY A 175 7.99 -8.77 15.22
CA GLY A 175 7.35 -10.06 15.50
C GLY A 175 8.31 -11.12 16.06
N ASP A 176 7.89 -12.37 16.00
CA ASP A 176 8.56 -13.51 16.62
C ASP A 176 9.53 -14.19 15.64
N TRP A 177 10.77 -13.71 15.64
CA TRP A 177 11.84 -14.18 14.75
C TRP A 177 12.76 -15.24 15.39
N LEU A 178 12.63 -15.45 16.69
CA LEU A 178 13.54 -16.31 17.46
C LEU A 178 12.95 -17.71 17.70
N SER A 179 11.62 -17.84 17.62
CA SER A 179 10.95 -19.13 17.80
C SER A 179 10.78 -19.83 16.45
N ASP A 180 11.09 -21.13 16.42
CA ASP A 180 10.98 -21.96 15.21
C ASP A 180 9.54 -22.04 14.68
N ASP A 181 8.55 -21.90 15.56
CA ASP A 181 7.13 -21.95 15.22
C ASP A 181 6.51 -20.57 14.91
N ALA A 182 7.26 -19.49 15.16
CA ALA A 182 6.91 -18.08 14.90
C ALA A 182 5.46 -17.74 15.26
N LYS A 183 5.05 -18.08 16.49
CA LYS A 183 3.64 -18.12 16.93
C LYS A 183 2.90 -16.80 16.74
N PHE A 184 3.60 -15.67 16.82
CA PHE A 184 3.01 -14.32 16.70
C PHE A 184 3.22 -13.66 15.33
N GLY A 185 3.66 -14.43 14.33
CA GLY A 185 3.94 -13.93 13.00
C GLY A 185 5.24 -13.12 12.92
N ARG A 186 5.69 -12.90 11.68
CA ARG A 186 6.96 -12.22 11.38
C ARG A 186 6.72 -11.16 10.31
N THR A 187 7.37 -10.01 10.46
CA THR A 187 7.36 -8.94 9.46
C THR A 187 8.78 -8.46 9.18
N LEU A 188 9.15 -8.42 7.90
CA LEU A 188 10.38 -7.83 7.39
C LEU A 188 10.05 -6.59 6.59
N TYR A 189 10.65 -5.47 6.98
CA TYR A 189 10.65 -4.24 6.20
C TYR A 189 11.99 -4.09 5.49
N LEU A 190 11.95 -3.76 4.21
CA LEU A 190 13.11 -3.42 3.40
C LEU A 190 12.87 -2.05 2.74
N GLY A 191 13.76 -1.09 2.99
CA GLY A 191 13.49 0.30 2.63
C GLY A 191 14.74 1.12 2.34
N SER A 192 14.54 2.30 1.77
CA SER A 192 15.61 3.28 1.60
C SER A 192 16.13 3.76 2.95
N THR A 193 17.45 3.92 3.08
CA THR A 193 18.07 4.49 4.27
C THR A 193 17.66 5.94 4.55
N LYS A 194 17.22 6.68 3.51
CA LYS A 194 16.90 8.12 3.60
C LYS A 194 15.42 8.41 3.88
N PHE A 195 14.52 7.45 3.64
CA PHE A 195 13.09 7.66 3.85
C PHE A 195 12.65 6.99 5.17
N LYS A 196 12.34 7.80 6.18
CA LYS A 196 11.71 7.34 7.43
C LYS A 196 10.20 7.14 7.31
N GLN A 197 9.58 7.55 6.21
CA GLN A 197 8.15 7.34 5.97
C GLN A 197 7.91 5.94 5.39
N VAL A 198 6.91 5.27 5.96
CA VAL A 198 6.51 3.88 5.68
C VAL A 198 6.15 3.63 4.19
N GLY A 199 5.96 4.68 3.39
CA GLY A 199 5.44 4.60 2.02
C GLY A 199 6.40 4.21 0.90
N ASN A 200 7.71 4.04 1.16
CA ASN A 200 8.70 3.64 0.13
C ASN A 200 9.40 2.31 0.46
N ASN A 201 8.74 1.45 1.24
CA ASN A 201 9.33 0.22 1.74
C ASN A 201 8.58 -1.00 1.17
N LEU A 202 9.33 -2.04 0.84
CA LEU A 202 8.74 -3.36 0.70
C LEU A 202 8.47 -3.91 2.11
N LYS A 203 7.26 -4.38 2.33
CA LYS A 203 6.85 -5.08 3.56
C LYS A 203 6.52 -6.52 3.19
N LEU A 204 7.24 -7.46 3.80
CA LEU A 204 6.91 -8.88 3.78
C LEU A 204 6.37 -9.25 5.15
N TYR A 205 5.21 -9.88 5.22
CA TYR A 205 4.63 -10.34 6.48
C TYR A 205 4.11 -11.76 6.35
N ALA A 206 4.19 -12.52 7.44
CA ALA A 206 3.58 -13.84 7.57
C ALA A 206 2.43 -13.76 8.57
N CYS A 207 1.24 -14.18 8.12
CA CYS A 207 0.10 -14.43 8.99
C CYS A 207 -0.16 -15.95 9.03
N ARG A 208 -0.44 -16.50 10.21
CA ARG A 208 -0.93 -17.88 10.28
C ARG A 208 -2.41 -17.87 9.88
N HIS A 209 -2.76 -18.64 8.84
CA HIS A 209 -4.13 -19.13 8.74
C HIS A 209 -4.34 -20.16 9.85
N THR A 210 -5.09 -19.79 10.89
CA THR A 210 -5.70 -20.79 11.76
C THR A 210 -6.76 -21.50 10.93
N THR A 211 -6.46 -22.68 10.40
CA THR A 211 -7.51 -23.60 9.97
C THR A 211 -8.42 -23.82 11.17
N ALA A 212 -9.67 -23.37 11.09
CA ALA A 212 -10.67 -23.67 12.09
C ALA A 212 -10.75 -25.19 12.21
N THR A 213 -10.27 -25.73 13.33
CA THR A 213 -10.49 -27.14 13.66
C THR A 213 -11.99 -27.31 13.84
N THR A 214 -12.68 -27.81 12.82
CA THR A 214 -14.05 -28.30 12.99
C THR A 214 -13.98 -29.40 14.05
N LYS A 215 -14.44 -29.09 15.26
CA LYS A 215 -14.70 -30.12 16.27
C LYS A 215 -15.81 -30.99 15.69
N SER A 216 -15.45 -32.17 15.21
CA SER A 216 -16.41 -33.25 15.05
C SER A 216 -16.94 -33.59 16.43
N ASN A 217 -18.14 -33.11 16.77
CA ASN A 217 -18.89 -33.66 17.88
C ASN A 217 -19.35 -35.05 17.44
N ALA A 218 -18.65 -36.08 17.90
CA ALA A 218 -19.21 -37.42 17.96
C ALA A 218 -20.19 -37.45 19.12
N VAL A 219 -21.46 -37.72 18.81
CA VAL A 219 -22.44 -38.34 19.71
C VAL A 219 -23.02 -39.51 18.95
#